data_AF-A0A4Q3FW49-F1
#
_entry.id   AF-A0A4Q3FW49-F1
#
_cell.length_a   1.000
_cell.length_b   1.000
_cell.length_c   1.000
_cell.angle_alpha   90.00
_cell.angle_beta   90.00
_cell.angle_gamma   90.00
#
_symmetry.space_group_name_H-M   'P 1'
#
loop_
_entity.id
_entity.type
_entity.pdbx_description
1 polymer ?
#
loop_
_entity_poly.entity_id
_entity_poly.type
_entity_poly.pdbx_seq_one_letter_code
_entity_poly.pdbx_strand_id
1 'polypeptide(L)'
;SKRRIMEIYLNIAEWGPDGQFGVEAGTQHAFRRSSSTLNASEAALLASILPNPVTRNAARPGPGVRRMAARYVSRARQAPEIIGCLGLRGY
;
A
#
# COMPACT_ATOMS: atom_id res chain seq x y z
N SER A 1 -9.68 -2.78 -17.98
CA SER A 1 -9.96 -1.50 -17.29
C SER A 1 -8.77 -1.15 -16.39
N LYS A 2 -8.53 0.14 -16.09
CA LYS A 2 -7.43 0.55 -15.18
C LYS A 2 -7.56 -0.04 -13.77
N ARG A 3 -8.80 -0.20 -13.28
CA ARG A 3 -9.09 -0.92 -12.02
C ARG A 3 -8.52 -2.33 -12.01
N ARG A 4 -8.81 -3.13 -13.04
CA ARG A 4 -8.34 -4.52 -13.10
C ARG A 4 -6.81 -4.61 -13.16
N ILE A 5 -6.16 -3.68 -13.87
CA ILE A 5 -4.69 -3.59 -13.91
C ILE A 5 -4.15 -3.34 -12.50
N MET A 6 -4.74 -2.38 -11.76
CA MET A 6 -4.32 -2.09 -10.39
C MET A 6 -4.57 -3.27 -9.44
N GLU A 7 -5.73 -3.92 -9.54
CA GLU A 7 -6.06 -5.11 -8.74
C GLU A 7 -5.04 -6.24 -8.96
N ILE A 8 -4.68 -6.52 -10.21
CA ILE A 8 -3.66 -7.52 -10.54
C ILE A 8 -2.31 -7.07 -9.96
N TYR A 9 -1.89 -5.83 -10.22
CA TYR A 9 -0.62 -5.30 -9.72
C TYR A 9 -0.49 -5.46 -8.20
N LEU A 10 -1.52 -5.06 -7.45
CA LEU A 10 -1.52 -5.15 -6.00
C LEU A 10 -1.43 -6.60 -5.50
N ASN A 11 -1.96 -7.56 -6.26
CA ASN A 11 -1.92 -8.99 -5.91
C ASN A 11 -0.66 -9.72 -6.38
N ILE A 12 0.15 -9.15 -7.27
CA ILE A 12 1.43 -9.76 -7.71
C ILE A 12 2.66 -9.10 -7.08
N ALA A 13 2.54 -7.86 -6.62
CA ALA A 13 3.66 -7.15 -6.00
C ALA A 13 4.11 -7.84 -4.70
N GLU A 14 5.40 -7.78 -4.41
CA GLU A 14 5.98 -8.21 -3.14
C GLU A 14 5.91 -7.06 -2.12
N TRP A 15 5.42 -7.36 -0.92
CA TRP A 15 5.09 -6.36 0.11
C TRP A 15 5.92 -6.48 1.40
N GLY A 16 6.92 -7.36 1.43
CA GLY A 16 7.77 -7.53 2.60
C GLY A 16 8.91 -8.52 2.39
N PRO A 17 9.80 -8.66 3.39
CA PRO A 17 11.13 -9.24 3.22
C PRO A 17 11.15 -10.76 3.04
N ASP A 18 10.08 -11.45 3.42
CA ASP A 18 9.99 -12.91 3.33
C ASP A 18 9.09 -13.37 2.17
N GLY A 19 8.99 -12.55 1.11
CA GLY A 19 8.20 -12.91 -0.08
C GLY A 19 6.69 -12.82 0.11
N GLN A 20 6.20 -11.79 0.81
CA GLN A 20 4.76 -11.55 0.91
C GLN A 20 4.19 -11.04 -0.42
N PHE A 21 3.91 -11.96 -1.34
CA PHE A 21 3.29 -11.65 -2.64
C PHE A 21 1.79 -11.42 -2.48
N GLY A 22 1.35 -10.26 -2.96
CA GLY A 22 -0.04 -9.83 -2.92
C GLY A 22 -0.38 -9.00 -1.67
N VAL A 23 -1.22 -7.99 -1.88
CA VAL A 23 -1.50 -6.95 -0.89
C VAL A 23 -2.11 -7.52 0.39
N GLU A 24 -2.97 -8.53 0.28
CA GLU A 24 -3.56 -9.20 1.46
C GLU A 24 -2.49 -9.93 2.28
N ALA A 25 -1.56 -10.65 1.65
CA ALA A 25 -0.46 -11.29 2.36
C ALA A 25 0.44 -10.24 3.06
N GLY A 26 0.72 -9.14 2.37
CA GLY A 26 1.46 -8.01 2.94
C GLY A 26 0.78 -7.38 4.16
N THR A 27 -0.54 -7.18 4.11
CA THR A 27 -1.29 -6.57 5.22
C THR A 27 -1.45 -7.50 6.41
N GLN A 28 -1.63 -8.80 6.15
CA GLN A 28 -1.68 -9.79 7.20
C GLN A 28 -0.34 -9.89 7.93
N HIS A 29 0.78 -9.90 7.20
CA HIS A 29 2.12 -9.88 7.80
C HIS A 29 2.37 -8.59 8.60
N ALA A 30 2.05 -7.43 8.02
CA ALA A 30 2.36 -6.14 8.63
C ALA A 30 1.47 -5.78 9.83
N PHE A 31 0.16 -6.06 9.72
CA PHE A 31 -0.86 -5.49 10.59
C PHE A 31 -1.81 -6.54 11.19
N ARG A 32 -1.81 -7.78 10.69
CA ARG A 32 -2.82 -8.81 11.01
C ARG A 32 -4.25 -8.36 10.68
N ARG A 33 -4.40 -7.69 9.54
CA ARG A 33 -5.67 -7.11 9.07
C ARG A 33 -5.86 -7.39 7.59
N SER A 34 -7.12 -7.43 7.17
CA SER A 34 -7.45 -7.49 5.74
C SER A 34 -7.11 -6.18 5.04
N SER A 35 -6.64 -6.28 3.80
CA SER A 35 -6.34 -5.13 2.94
C SER A 35 -7.54 -4.22 2.72
N SER A 36 -8.76 -4.76 2.84
CA SER A 36 -10.03 -4.02 2.75
C SER A 36 -10.30 -3.10 3.95
N THR A 37 -9.60 -3.29 5.07
CA THR A 37 -9.86 -2.60 6.35
C THR A 37 -8.77 -1.62 6.76
N LEU A 38 -7.75 -1.43 5.91
CA LEU A 38 -6.67 -0.51 6.21
C LEU A 38 -7.17 0.93 6.31
N ASN A 39 -6.66 1.65 7.31
CA ASN A 39 -6.75 3.09 7.32
C ASN A 39 -5.70 3.72 6.37
N ALA A 40 -5.83 5.02 6.11
CA ALA A 40 -4.94 5.74 5.20
C ALA A 40 -3.45 5.65 5.60
N SER A 41 -3.15 5.62 6.90
CA SER A 41 -1.77 5.53 7.40
C SER A 41 -1.17 4.13 7.16
N GLU A 42 -1.94 3.08 7.42
CA GLU A 42 -1.52 1.69 7.16
C GLU A 42 -1.30 1.45 5.66
N ALA A 43 -2.23 1.92 4.82
CA ALA A 43 -2.11 1.82 3.37
C ALA A 43 -0.87 2.58 2.85
N ALA A 44 -0.62 3.79 3.36
CA ALA A 44 0.55 4.58 2.98
C ALA A 44 1.87 3.94 3.46
N LEU A 45 1.88 3.32 4.63
CA LEU A 45 3.04 2.61 5.16
C LEU A 45 3.37 1.39 4.29
N LEU A 46 2.36 0.60 3.94
CA LEU A 46 2.49 -0.54 3.05
C LEU A 46 2.97 -0.12 1.65
N ALA A 47 2.39 0.94 1.08
CA ALA A 47 2.84 1.50 -0.20
C ALA A 47 4.30 1.99 -0.17
N SER A 48 4.82 2.40 0.99
CA SER A 48 6.21 2.85 1.16
C SER A 48 7.24 1.72 1.13
N ILE A 49 6.78 0.47 1.16
CA ILE A 49 7.64 -0.72 1.07
C ILE A 49 8.15 -0.91 -0.36
N LEU A 50 7.30 -0.61 -1.34
CA LEU A 50 7.74 -0.41 -2.71
C LEU A 50 8.68 0.82 -2.74
N PRO A 51 9.88 0.76 -3.36
CA PRO A 51 10.37 -0.17 -4.39
C PRO A 51 11.35 -1.24 -3.89
N ASN A 52 11.55 -1.40 -2.58
CA ASN A 52 12.56 -2.33 -2.04
C ASN A 52 11.97 -3.16 -0.88
N PRO A 53 11.09 -4.13 -1.19
CA PRO A 53 10.38 -4.94 -0.18
C PRO A 53 11.31 -5.88 0.60
N VAL A 54 12.45 -6.26 0.03
CA VAL A 54 13.45 -7.11 0.68
C VAL A 54 14.06 -6.44 1.90
N THR A 55 14.25 -5.11 1.86
CA THR A 55 14.90 -4.37 2.97
C THR A 55 13.92 -3.54 3.81
N ARG A 56 12.75 -3.22 3.28
CA ARG A 56 11.72 -2.42 3.97
C ARG A 56 10.63 -3.34 4.50
N ASN A 57 10.26 -3.15 5.76
CA ASN A 57 9.20 -3.93 6.40
C ASN A 57 8.15 -3.01 7.04
N ALA A 58 6.88 -3.16 6.67
CA ALA A 58 5.78 -2.39 7.24
C ALA A 58 5.42 -2.80 8.69
N ALA A 59 5.73 -4.03 9.10
CA ALA A 59 5.62 -4.50 10.48
C ALA A 59 6.68 -3.85 11.40
N ARG A 60 7.83 -3.47 10.84
CA ARG A 60 8.95 -2.83 11.57
C ARG A 60 9.55 -1.68 10.76
N PRO A 61 8.81 -0.58 10.58
CA PRO A 61 9.25 0.49 9.70
C PRO A 61 10.43 1.25 10.31
N GLY A 62 11.44 1.58 9.49
CA GLY A 62 12.49 2.52 9.87
C GLY A 62 12.03 3.99 9.80
N PRO A 63 12.85 4.95 10.28
CA PRO A 63 12.52 6.37 10.22
C PRO A 63 12.26 6.89 8.80
N GLY A 64 13.00 6.41 7.81
CA GLY A 64 12.81 6.76 6.41
C GLY A 64 11.46 6.31 5.86
N VAL A 65 11.07 5.06 6.14
CA VAL A 65 9.78 4.48 5.75
C VAL A 65 8.61 5.27 6.36
N ARG A 66 8.69 5.60 7.67
CA ARG A 66 7.68 6.45 8.33
C ARG A 66 7.54 7.82 7.65
N ARG A 67 8.66 8.45 7.28
CA ARG A 67 8.66 9.76 6.59
C ARG A 67 8.02 9.67 5.20
N MET A 68 8.27 8.60 4.46
CA MET A 68 7.63 8.36 3.16
C MET A 68 6.11 8.17 3.32
N ALA A 69 5.69 7.34 4.27
CA ALA A 69 4.27 7.09 4.53
C ALA A 69 3.50 8.39 4.83
N ALA A 70 4.07 9.26 5.68
CA ALA A 70 3.48 10.56 5.98
C ALA A 70 3.32 11.45 4.72
N ARG A 71 4.31 11.43 3.81
CA ARG A 71 4.22 12.13 2.52
C ARG A 71 3.14 11.54 1.62
N TYR A 72 2.98 10.22 1.61
CA TYR A 72 1.97 9.54 0.79
C TYR A 72 0.56 9.86 1.27
N VAL A 73 0.32 9.88 2.59
CA VAL A 73 -0.97 10.34 3.16
C VAL A 73 -1.28 11.78 2.71
N SER A 74 -0.29 12.68 2.81
CA SER A 74 -0.48 14.09 2.41
C SER A 74 -0.84 14.22 0.93
N ARG A 75 -0.13 13.49 0.05
CA ARG A 75 -0.39 13.50 -1.39
C ARG A 75 -1.73 12.88 -1.75
N ALA A 76 -2.10 11.76 -1.13
CA ALA A 76 -3.38 11.09 -1.39
C ALA A 76 -4.58 12.01 -1.10
N ARG A 77 -4.50 12.82 -0.03
CA ARG A 77 -5.54 13.81 0.31
C ARG A 77 -5.69 14.92 -0.74
N GLN A 78 -4.64 15.20 -1.51
CA GLN A 78 -4.63 16.29 -2.51
C GLN A 78 -4.92 15.78 -3.93
N ALA A 79 -5.11 14.47 -4.12
CA ALA A 79 -5.13 13.85 -5.45
C ALA A 79 -6.42 13.08 -5.82
N PRO A 80 -7.63 13.56 -5.49
CA PRO A 80 -8.87 12.83 -5.81
C PRO A 80 -9.07 12.63 -7.33
N GLU A 81 -8.63 13.58 -8.16
CA GLU A 81 -8.75 13.47 -9.63
C GLU A 81 -7.83 12.40 -10.24
N ILE A 82 -6.65 12.17 -9.64
CA ILE A 82 -5.64 11.22 -10.16
C ILE A 82 -6.18 9.78 -10.14
N ILE A 83 -7.02 9.45 -9.16
CA ILE A 83 -7.65 8.13 -9.03
C ILE A 83 -8.98 8.02 -9.76
N GLY A 84 -9.50 9.10 -10.36
CA GLY A 84 -10.80 9.12 -11.04
C GLY A 84 -10.90 8.06 -12.14
N CYS A 85 -9.79 7.75 -12.81
CA CYS A 85 -9.72 6.75 -13.86
C CYS A 85 -9.86 5.28 -13.38
N LEU A 86 -9.81 5.04 -12.06
CA LEU A 86 -10.14 3.74 -11.45
C LEU A 86 -11.66 3.53 -11.32
N GLY A 87 -12.45 4.58 -11.56
CA GLY A 87 -13.91 4.56 -11.53
C GLY A 87 -14.50 4.13 -10.19
N LEU A 88 -13.72 4.23 -9.10
CA LEU A 88 -14.15 3.87 -7.75
C LEU A 88 -15.24 4.88 -7.36
N ARG A 89 -16.50 4.45 -7.46
CA ARG A 89 -17.67 5.22 -7.04
C ARG A 89 -17.94 4.88 -5.59
N GLY A 90 -17.90 5.86 -4.69
CA GLY A 90 -18.38 5.75 -3.32
C GLY A 90 -17.51 4.90 -2.40
N TYR A 91 -16.59 5.57 -1.69
CA TYR A 91 -16.30 5.32 -0.29
C TYR A 91 -16.69 6.58 0.49
#